data_AF-A0A0G3W518-F1
#
_entry.id   AF-A0A0G3W518-F1
#
_cell.length_a   1.000
_cell.length_b   1.000
_cell.length_c   1.000
_cell.angle_alpha   90.00
_cell.angle_beta   90.00
_cell.angle_gamma   90.00
#
_symmetry.space_group_name_H-M   'P 1'
#
loop_
_entity.id
_entity.type
_entity.pdbx_description
1 polymer ?
#
loop_
_entity_poly.entity_id
_entity_poly.type
_entity_poly.pdbx_seq_one_letter_code
_entity_poly.pdbx_strand_id
1 'polypeptide(L)'
;MNVNSVTSRDHYLTRSSEVKESKKNNYKDNDNTKKEVKDEYIPSPKEERTVTYQKPTIKPDMVTIQRLKEESERTHSQLKEMVRQLLEKQGLTFKDLEGLETVVEIDEETRLKAQEMIAEGGPLSPEKVSDNIVAFAKAISGGDPDKIDMLISAIEKGFKEASNMLGGELPEISKKTYDLVMEKMEAWREE
;
A
#
# COMPACT_ATOMS: atom_id res chain seq x y z
N MET A 1 -5.30 -1.03 40.53
CA MET A 1 -6.39 -0.24 39.92
C MET A 1 -6.91 -1.01 38.71
N ASN A 2 -8.19 -0.86 38.36
CA ASN A 2 -8.86 -1.70 37.37
C ASN A 2 -9.25 -0.88 36.13
N VAL A 3 -9.25 -1.53 34.95
CA VAL A 3 -9.76 -1.07 33.65
C VAL A 3 -9.12 0.22 33.06
N ASN A 4 -9.13 0.51 31.76
CA ASN A 4 -9.81 -0.18 30.65
C ASN A 4 -8.98 -0.16 29.36
N SER A 5 -8.92 -1.28 28.61
CA SER A 5 -8.27 -1.35 27.29
C SER A 5 -9.31 -1.34 26.19
N VAL A 6 -9.41 -0.24 25.43
CA VAL A 6 -10.39 -0.11 24.33
C VAL A 6 -9.82 -0.73 23.05
N THR A 7 -10.34 -1.91 22.68
CA THR A 7 -10.05 -2.55 21.39
C THR A 7 -11.26 -2.41 20.46
N SER A 8 -11.23 -1.40 19.59
CA SER A 8 -12.21 -1.29 18.50
C SER A 8 -12.00 -2.41 17.47
N ARG A 9 -13.08 -3.14 17.15
CA ARG A 9 -13.13 -4.09 16.03
C ARG A 9 -14.23 -3.65 15.08
N ASP A 10 -13.86 -3.15 13.91
CA ASP A 10 -14.82 -2.87 12.85
C ASP A 10 -15.17 -4.16 12.09
N HIS A 11 -16.46 -4.48 12.04
CA HIS A 11 -16.99 -5.67 11.38
C HIS A 11 -17.84 -5.26 10.18
N TYR A 12 -17.32 -5.46 8.96
CA TYR A 12 -18.08 -5.26 7.73
C TYR A 12 -19.05 -6.42 7.49
N LEU A 13 -20.35 -6.12 7.33
CA LEU A 13 -21.36 -7.11 6.95
C LEU A 13 -21.35 -7.34 5.43
N THR A 14 -21.21 -8.59 5.01
CA THR A 14 -21.49 -9.03 3.63
C THR A 14 -22.96 -9.44 3.49
N ARG A 15 -23.66 -8.88 2.51
CA ARG A 15 -25.07 -9.19 2.22
C ARG A 15 -25.19 -10.25 1.13
N SER A 16 -25.70 -11.43 1.48
CA SER A 16 -25.95 -12.52 0.51
C SER A 16 -27.11 -12.19 -0.44
N SER A 17 -27.11 -12.84 -1.60
CA SER A 17 -28.18 -12.80 -2.61
C SER A 17 -29.29 -13.82 -2.30
N GLU A 18 -30.50 -13.54 -2.80
CA GLU A 18 -31.60 -14.50 -2.94
C GLU A 18 -31.99 -14.61 -4.42
N VAL A 19 -32.00 -15.82 -4.97
CA VAL A 19 -32.85 -16.19 -6.13
C VAL A 19 -33.46 -17.55 -5.79
N LYS A 20 -34.76 -17.73 -6.04
CA LYS A 20 -35.53 -18.91 -5.60
C LYS A 20 -35.70 -19.92 -6.72
N GLU A 21 -35.49 -21.19 -6.40
CA GLU A 21 -35.66 -22.33 -7.30
C GLU A 21 -37.14 -22.68 -7.53
N SER A 22 -37.44 -23.38 -8.63
CA SER A 22 -38.78 -23.69 -9.11
C SER A 22 -39.38 -24.99 -8.53
N LYS A 23 -40.70 -25.19 -8.69
CA LYS A 23 -41.42 -26.33 -8.09
C LYS A 23 -41.70 -27.50 -9.06
N LYS A 24 -41.17 -28.66 -8.66
CA LYS A 24 -41.55 -30.07 -8.93
C LYS A 24 -42.96 -30.41 -9.50
N ASN A 25 -42.95 -31.40 -10.41
CA ASN A 25 -43.82 -32.63 -10.45
C ASN A 25 -45.32 -32.48 -10.88
N ASN A 26 -46.08 -33.52 -11.33
CA ASN A 26 -45.82 -34.96 -11.61
C ASN A 26 -46.94 -35.64 -12.48
N TYR A 27 -46.64 -36.87 -12.98
CA TYR A 27 -47.55 -37.96 -13.42
C TYR A 27 -48.51 -37.70 -14.62
N LYS A 28 -49.00 -38.70 -15.38
CA LYS A 28 -49.07 -40.19 -15.27
C LYS A 28 -48.67 -40.82 -16.67
N ASP A 29 -48.87 -42.08 -17.11
CA ASP A 29 -49.63 -43.28 -16.68
C ASP A 29 -49.04 -44.62 -17.26
N ASN A 30 -49.84 -45.70 -17.33
CA ASN A 30 -49.60 -47.03 -17.94
C ASN A 30 -49.38 -46.97 -19.48
N ASP A 31 -48.88 -47.98 -20.21
CA ASP A 31 -49.14 -49.44 -20.14
C ASP A 31 -47.99 -50.34 -20.72
N ASN A 32 -48.22 -51.66 -20.72
CA ASN A 32 -47.33 -52.80 -20.91
C ASN A 32 -47.06 -53.23 -22.37
N THR A 33 -45.79 -53.50 -22.75
CA THR A 33 -45.45 -54.55 -23.75
C THR A 33 -43.95 -54.92 -23.76
N LYS A 34 -43.61 -56.13 -24.25
CA LYS A 34 -42.22 -56.62 -24.42
C LYS A 34 -41.67 -56.29 -25.81
N LYS A 35 -40.38 -55.89 -25.90
CA LYS A 35 -39.41 -56.44 -26.87
C LYS A 35 -37.96 -55.92 -26.72
N GLU A 36 -37.04 -56.74 -27.22
CA GLU A 36 -35.70 -56.43 -27.78
C GLU A 36 -34.74 -55.53 -26.97
N VAL A 37 -33.63 -56.14 -26.53
CA VAL A 37 -32.44 -55.40 -26.10
C VAL A 37 -31.78 -54.78 -27.32
N LYS A 38 -31.79 -53.46 -27.40
CA LYS A 38 -30.79 -52.67 -28.15
C LYS A 38 -29.76 -52.18 -27.15
N ASP A 39 -28.48 -52.28 -27.50
CA ASP A 39 -27.40 -51.64 -26.75
C ASP A 39 -27.48 -50.12 -26.96
N GLU A 40 -28.25 -49.45 -26.11
CA GLU A 40 -28.41 -48.01 -26.14
C GLU A 40 -27.19 -47.34 -25.49
N TYR A 41 -26.42 -46.59 -26.29
CA TYR A 41 -25.22 -45.90 -25.82
C TYR A 41 -25.61 -44.78 -24.84
N ILE A 42 -25.46 -45.05 -23.54
CA ILE A 42 -25.59 -44.05 -22.49
C ILE A 42 -24.23 -43.33 -22.36
N PRO A 43 -24.07 -42.08 -22.86
CA PRO A 43 -22.91 -41.29 -22.52
C PRO A 43 -22.95 -41.02 -21.01
N SER A 44 -21.94 -41.51 -20.28
CA SER A 44 -21.78 -41.21 -18.86
C SER A 44 -21.80 -39.69 -18.65
N PRO A 45 -22.54 -39.15 -17.65
CA PRO A 45 -22.60 -37.72 -17.43
C PRO A 45 -21.18 -37.21 -17.17
N LYS A 46 -20.70 -36.33 -18.05
CA LYS A 46 -19.45 -35.60 -17.81
C LYS A 46 -19.69 -34.74 -16.57
N GLU A 47 -19.03 -35.09 -15.48
CA GLU A 47 -18.83 -34.14 -14.39
C GLU A 47 -18.03 -32.97 -14.95
N GLU A 48 -18.72 -31.91 -15.37
CA GLU A 48 -18.12 -30.61 -15.60
C GLU A 48 -17.67 -30.05 -14.26
N ARG A 49 -16.53 -30.56 -13.78
CA ARG A 49 -15.78 -30.02 -12.66
C ARG A 49 -15.33 -28.63 -13.09
N THR A 50 -16.14 -27.63 -12.75
CA THR A 50 -15.81 -26.22 -12.91
C THR A 50 -14.63 -25.94 -11.99
N VAL A 51 -13.41 -26.08 -12.54
CA VAL A 51 -12.14 -25.77 -11.84
C VAL A 51 -12.06 -24.26 -11.69
N THR A 52 -12.87 -23.76 -10.77
CA THR A 52 -12.93 -22.38 -10.32
C THR A 52 -11.69 -22.12 -9.49
N TYR A 53 -10.58 -21.87 -10.18
CA TYR A 53 -9.36 -21.34 -9.59
C TYR A 53 -9.69 -20.01 -8.91
N GLN A 54 -9.99 -20.08 -7.62
CA GLN A 54 -10.16 -18.90 -6.78
C GLN A 54 -8.78 -18.24 -6.67
N LYS A 55 -8.57 -17.15 -7.42
CA LYS A 55 -7.32 -16.36 -7.36
C LYS A 55 -7.04 -16.08 -5.87
N PRO A 56 -5.83 -16.36 -5.35
CA PRO A 56 -5.53 -16.15 -3.94
C PRO A 56 -5.93 -14.74 -3.50
N THR A 57 -6.56 -14.62 -2.32
CA THR A 57 -6.96 -13.31 -1.80
C THR A 57 -5.72 -12.55 -1.33
N ILE A 58 -5.09 -11.83 -2.27
CA ILE A 58 -3.96 -10.95 -1.99
C ILE A 58 -4.42 -9.85 -1.03
N LYS A 59 -3.65 -9.63 0.04
CA LYS A 59 -3.99 -8.73 1.16
C LYS A 59 -2.80 -7.85 1.51
N PRO A 60 -3.02 -6.61 1.99
CA PRO A 60 -1.93 -5.75 2.42
C PRO A 60 -1.13 -6.34 3.60
N ASP A 61 0.19 -6.17 3.58
CA ASP A 61 1.04 -6.44 4.74
C ASP A 61 0.97 -5.27 5.73
N MET A 62 0.00 -5.38 6.64
CA MET A 62 -0.21 -4.43 7.72
C MET A 62 0.98 -4.33 8.70
N VAL A 63 1.85 -5.35 8.79
CA VAL A 63 3.01 -5.33 9.69
C VAL A 63 4.11 -4.46 9.09
N THR A 64 4.43 -4.66 7.79
CA THR A 64 5.40 -3.80 7.09
C THR A 64 4.89 -2.37 6.96
N ILE A 65 3.60 -2.16 6.69
CA ILE A 65 2.97 -0.81 6.68
C ILE A 65 3.16 -0.10 8.02
N GLN A 66 2.82 -0.76 9.14
CA GLN A 66 2.95 -0.15 10.47
C GLN A 66 4.41 0.13 10.82
N ARG A 67 5.32 -0.80 10.53
CA ARG A 67 6.77 -0.65 10.77
C ARG A 67 7.36 0.53 9.98
N LEU A 68 6.99 0.69 8.70
CA LEU A 68 7.43 1.81 7.86
C LEU A 68 6.85 3.15 8.35
N LYS A 69 5.60 3.16 8.82
CA LYS A 69 5.01 4.34 9.45
C LYS A 69 5.78 4.75 10.70
N GLU A 70 6.04 3.82 11.62
CA GLU A 70 6.81 4.10 12.85
C GLU A 70 8.24 4.59 12.55
N GLU A 71 8.90 4.04 11.53
CA GLU A 71 10.21 4.49 11.04
C GLU A 71 10.16 5.94 10.53
N SER A 72 9.10 6.30 9.79
CA SER A 72 8.86 7.65 9.28
C SER A 72 8.57 8.66 10.40
N GLU A 73 7.62 8.35 11.29
CA GLU A 73 7.24 9.21 12.43
C GLU A 73 8.42 9.47 13.37
N ARG A 74 9.27 8.46 13.62
CA ARG A 74 10.51 8.60 14.38
C ARG A 74 11.48 9.57 13.69
N THR A 75 11.66 9.45 12.38
CA THR A 75 12.61 10.27 11.61
C THR A 75 12.10 11.71 11.47
N HIS A 76 10.80 11.92 11.28
CA HIS A 76 10.16 13.23 11.34
C HIS A 76 10.31 13.88 12.73
N SER A 77 10.13 13.10 13.80
CA SER A 77 10.31 13.58 15.17
C SER A 77 11.76 14.02 15.44
N GLN A 78 12.74 13.27 14.93
CA GLN A 78 14.17 13.63 15.03
C GLN A 78 14.50 14.92 14.27
N LEU A 79 13.95 15.10 13.06
CA LEU A 79 14.10 16.34 12.29
C LEU A 79 13.46 17.53 13.02
N LYS A 80 12.23 17.36 13.52
CA LYS A 80 11.52 18.40 14.27
C LYS A 80 12.25 18.80 15.55
N GLU A 81 12.83 17.84 16.26
CA GLU A 81 13.65 18.09 17.45
C GLU A 81 14.95 18.82 17.10
N MET A 82 15.61 18.48 15.98
CA MET A 82 16.79 19.21 15.49
C MET A 82 16.47 20.68 15.19
N VAL A 83 15.36 20.95 14.50
CA VAL A 83 14.90 22.31 14.20
C VAL A 83 14.50 23.05 15.48
N ARG A 84 13.84 22.38 16.45
CA ARG A 84 13.52 22.97 17.76
C ARG A 84 14.78 23.46 18.48
N GLN A 85 15.82 22.62 18.54
CA GLN A 85 17.10 22.96 19.18
C GLN A 85 17.82 24.10 18.45
N LEU A 86 17.79 24.14 17.12
CA LEU A 86 18.36 25.23 16.32
C LEU A 86 17.70 26.59 16.62
N LEU A 87 16.37 26.61 16.74
CA LEU A 87 15.61 27.81 17.08
C LEU A 87 15.85 28.24 18.53
N GLU A 88 15.85 27.31 19.48
CA GLU A 88 16.07 27.61 20.90
C GLU A 88 17.49 28.14 21.18
N LYS A 89 18.52 27.67 20.46
CA LYS A 89 19.87 28.27 20.46
C LYS A 89 19.86 29.77 20.08
N GLN A 90 18.87 30.22 19.32
CA GLN A 90 18.69 31.60 18.85
C GLN A 90 17.60 32.37 19.63
N GLY A 91 16.99 31.75 20.65
CA GLY A 91 15.87 32.35 21.40
C GLY A 91 14.53 32.38 20.65
N LEU A 92 14.42 31.64 19.54
CA LEU A 92 13.25 31.55 18.68
C LEU A 92 12.41 30.30 18.98
N THR A 93 11.17 30.29 18.51
CA THR A 93 10.28 29.12 18.50
C THR A 93 9.66 28.92 17.11
N PHE A 94 8.93 27.81 16.91
CA PHE A 94 8.20 27.57 15.66
C PHE A 94 7.16 28.64 15.32
N LYS A 95 6.64 29.38 16.31
CA LYS A 95 5.65 30.45 16.07
C LYS A 95 6.28 31.67 15.40
N ASP A 96 7.54 31.94 15.73
CA ASP A 96 8.29 33.09 15.21
C ASP A 96 8.69 32.88 13.73
N LEU A 97 8.40 31.70 13.17
CA LEU A 97 8.53 31.37 11.75
C LEU A 97 7.23 31.54 10.95
N GLU A 98 6.07 31.72 11.60
CA GLU A 98 4.76 31.82 10.91
C GLU A 98 4.68 33.03 9.96
N GLY A 99 5.55 34.03 10.12
CA GLY A 99 5.67 35.19 9.23
C GLY A 99 6.74 35.10 8.14
N LEU A 100 7.61 34.07 8.14
CA LEU A 100 8.75 33.85 7.20
C LEU A 100 9.80 34.97 7.03
N GLU A 101 9.61 36.17 7.60
CA GLU A 101 10.63 37.25 7.61
C GLU A 101 11.82 36.95 8.55
N THR A 102 11.63 36.03 9.51
CA THR A 102 12.65 35.62 10.47
C THR A 102 13.73 34.76 9.83
N VAL A 103 14.91 35.34 9.60
CA VAL A 103 16.10 34.59 9.17
C VAL A 103 16.61 33.73 10.33
N VAL A 104 16.72 32.42 10.10
CA VAL A 104 17.30 31.45 11.04
C VAL A 104 18.73 31.15 10.60
N GLU A 105 19.71 31.44 11.45
CA GLU A 105 21.09 31.00 11.21
C GLU A 105 21.19 29.48 11.41
N ILE A 106 21.97 28.81 10.55
CA ILE A 106 22.18 27.35 10.62
C ILE A 106 23.56 27.07 11.21
N ASP A 107 23.60 26.56 12.44
CA ASP A 107 24.85 26.21 13.10
C ASP A 107 25.53 24.96 12.48
N GLU A 108 26.83 24.82 12.71
CA GLU A 108 27.64 23.77 12.07
C GLU A 108 27.30 22.35 12.57
N GLU A 109 26.94 22.17 13.83
CA GLU A 109 26.51 20.86 14.37
C GLU A 109 25.20 20.43 13.69
N THR A 110 24.23 21.33 13.62
CA THR A 110 22.96 21.09 12.93
C THR A 110 23.17 20.85 11.43
N ARG A 111 24.05 21.60 10.76
CA ARG A 111 24.39 21.41 9.35
C ARG A 111 25.01 20.03 9.09
N LEU A 112 26.01 19.63 9.88
CA LEU A 112 26.69 18.33 9.71
C LEU A 112 25.72 17.17 9.96
N LYS A 113 24.93 17.24 11.03
CA LYS A 113 23.91 16.22 11.36
C LYS A 113 22.82 16.10 10.28
N ALA A 114 22.41 17.22 9.68
CA ALA A 114 21.49 17.21 8.54
C ALA A 114 22.14 16.58 7.28
N GLN A 115 23.42 16.85 7.03
CA GLN A 115 24.19 16.22 5.95
C GLN A 115 24.33 14.71 6.16
N GLU A 116 24.64 14.24 7.38
CA GLU A 116 24.69 12.81 7.74
C GLU A 116 23.33 12.11 7.50
N MET A 117 22.21 12.79 7.78
CA MET A 117 20.89 12.20 7.56
C MET A 117 20.57 11.94 6.08
N ILE A 118 21.11 12.73 5.16
CA ILE A 118 20.87 12.64 3.71
C ILE A 118 22.01 11.99 2.91
N ALA A 119 23.19 11.82 3.53
CA ALA A 119 24.34 11.13 2.95
C ALA A 119 24.07 9.63 2.71
N GLU A 120 24.95 8.96 1.97
CA GLU A 120 24.81 7.53 1.67
C GLU A 120 24.68 6.67 2.94
N GLY A 121 23.69 5.77 2.97
CA GLY A 121 23.33 5.00 4.17
C GLY A 121 22.52 5.76 5.23
N GLY A 122 22.35 7.08 5.10
CA GLY A 122 21.53 7.91 5.99
C GLY A 122 20.03 7.60 5.92
N PRO A 123 19.26 7.86 7.00
CA PRO A 123 17.82 7.56 7.07
C PRO A 123 16.95 8.34 6.08
N LEU A 124 17.43 9.47 5.55
CA LEU A 124 16.80 10.29 4.52
C LEU A 124 17.59 10.28 3.20
N SER A 125 18.49 9.30 3.01
CA SER A 125 19.21 9.12 1.75
C SER A 125 18.27 8.65 0.63
N PRO A 126 18.52 9.01 -0.65
CA PRO A 126 17.68 8.58 -1.77
C PRO A 126 17.49 7.06 -1.87
N GLU A 127 18.53 6.31 -1.52
CA GLU A 127 18.49 4.85 -1.49
C GLU A 127 17.51 4.34 -0.43
N LYS A 128 17.67 4.80 0.81
CA LYS A 128 16.85 4.37 1.94
C LYS A 128 15.39 4.85 1.85
N VAL A 129 15.16 6.02 1.27
CA VAL A 129 13.82 6.56 1.05
C VAL A 129 13.12 5.84 -0.11
N SER A 130 13.83 5.55 -1.22
CA SER A 130 13.26 4.77 -2.32
C SER A 130 12.91 3.35 -1.90
N ASP A 131 13.77 2.67 -1.12
CA ASP A 131 13.48 1.37 -0.50
C ASP A 131 12.19 1.42 0.34
N ASN A 132 12.05 2.43 1.20
CA ASN A 132 10.88 2.57 2.06
C ASN A 132 9.59 2.83 1.27
N ILE A 133 9.66 3.57 0.14
CA ILE A 133 8.52 3.80 -0.76
C ILE A 133 8.13 2.51 -1.49
N VAL A 134 9.09 1.78 -2.07
CA VAL A 134 8.82 0.53 -2.80
C VAL A 134 8.36 -0.58 -1.86
N ALA A 135 8.95 -0.70 -0.67
CA ALA A 135 8.47 -1.61 0.36
C ALA A 135 7.04 -1.28 0.80
N PHE A 136 6.67 0.00 0.90
CA PHE A 136 5.28 0.41 1.15
C PHE A 136 4.35 0.06 -0.02
N ALA A 137 4.81 0.25 -1.26
CA ALA A 137 4.05 -0.07 -2.48
C ALA A 137 3.79 -1.60 -2.62
N LYS A 138 4.82 -2.44 -2.42
CA LYS A 138 4.67 -3.91 -2.33
C LYS A 138 3.75 -4.29 -1.15
N ALA A 139 3.91 -3.68 0.02
CA ALA A 139 3.09 -3.99 1.18
C ALA A 139 1.61 -3.60 1.03
N ILE A 140 1.27 -2.45 0.44
CA ILE A 140 -0.12 -2.00 0.30
C ILE A 140 -0.88 -2.72 -0.83
N SER A 141 -0.19 -3.16 -1.89
CA SER A 141 -0.81 -4.01 -2.92
C SER A 141 -1.03 -5.45 -2.45
N GLY A 142 -0.23 -5.89 -1.47
CA GLY A 142 -0.04 -7.29 -1.07
C GLY A 142 0.93 -8.07 -1.98
N GLY A 143 1.79 -7.36 -2.72
CA GLY A 143 2.69 -7.94 -3.74
C GLY A 143 1.99 -8.24 -5.07
N ASP A 144 0.84 -7.63 -5.36
CA ASP A 144 0.02 -7.91 -6.55
C ASP A 144 0.59 -7.23 -7.82
N PRO A 145 1.09 -7.99 -8.83
CA PRO A 145 1.65 -7.39 -10.05
C PRO A 145 0.62 -6.62 -10.87
N ASP A 146 -0.65 -7.05 -10.84
CA ASP A 146 -1.79 -6.38 -11.51
C ASP A 146 -2.00 -4.93 -11.03
N LYS A 147 -1.33 -4.50 -9.93
CA LYS A 147 -1.41 -3.14 -9.39
C LYS A 147 -0.17 -2.28 -9.68
N ILE A 148 0.89 -2.80 -10.31
CA ILE A 148 2.17 -2.07 -10.49
C ILE A 148 1.98 -0.75 -11.26
N ASP A 149 1.27 -0.75 -12.40
CA ASP A 149 1.00 0.48 -13.16
C ASP A 149 0.18 1.52 -12.38
N MET A 150 -0.76 1.06 -11.55
CA MET A 150 -1.55 1.93 -10.67
C MET A 150 -0.67 2.55 -9.58
N LEU A 151 0.29 1.80 -9.03
CA LEU A 151 1.24 2.27 -8.04
C LEU A 151 2.24 3.26 -8.63
N ILE A 152 2.83 2.97 -9.79
CA ILE A 152 3.72 3.89 -10.52
C ILE A 152 2.98 5.22 -10.78
N SER A 153 1.79 5.16 -11.38
CA SER A 153 0.94 6.33 -11.63
C SER A 153 0.62 7.15 -10.35
N ALA A 154 0.44 6.48 -9.20
CA ALA A 154 0.18 7.13 -7.93
C ALA A 154 1.44 7.77 -7.33
N ILE A 155 2.61 7.13 -7.49
CA ILE A 155 3.91 7.64 -7.04
C ILE A 155 4.31 8.86 -7.88
N GLU A 156 4.23 8.79 -9.22
CA GLU A 156 4.45 9.92 -10.13
C GLU A 156 3.60 11.14 -9.73
N LYS A 157 2.30 10.90 -9.49
CA LYS A 157 1.39 11.94 -9.02
C LYS A 157 1.84 12.53 -7.67
N GLY A 158 2.23 11.70 -6.71
CA GLY A 158 2.70 12.15 -5.39
C GLY A 158 3.96 13.03 -5.48
N PHE A 159 4.95 12.62 -6.28
CA PHE A 159 6.15 13.42 -6.52
C PHE A 159 5.85 14.72 -7.27
N LYS A 160 4.89 14.72 -8.20
CA LYS A 160 4.41 15.94 -8.88
C LYS A 160 3.69 16.90 -7.93
N GLU A 161 2.87 16.38 -7.01
CA GLU A 161 2.23 17.19 -5.97
C GLU A 161 3.27 17.78 -5.01
N ALA A 162 4.30 17.02 -4.61
CA ALA A 162 5.43 17.52 -3.84
C ALA A 162 6.24 18.60 -4.60
N SER A 163 6.47 18.44 -5.91
CA SER A 163 7.12 19.44 -6.77
C SER A 163 6.38 20.77 -6.72
N ASN A 164 5.04 20.75 -6.82
CA ASN A 164 4.21 21.94 -6.74
C ASN A 164 4.30 22.62 -5.35
N MET A 165 4.33 21.83 -4.27
CA MET A 165 4.46 22.35 -2.89
C MET A 165 5.83 23.00 -2.61
N LEU A 166 6.88 22.57 -3.31
CA LEU A 166 8.26 23.07 -3.15
C LEU A 166 8.63 24.23 -4.10
N GLY A 167 7.63 24.85 -4.77
CA GLY A 167 7.84 26.00 -5.65
C GLY A 167 7.82 25.67 -7.15
N GLY A 168 7.48 24.43 -7.52
CA GLY A 168 7.28 23.97 -8.90
C GLY A 168 8.26 22.88 -9.33
N GLU A 169 9.49 22.87 -8.79
CA GLU A 169 10.55 21.91 -9.11
C GLU A 169 11.00 21.12 -7.87
N LEU A 170 11.24 19.83 -8.04
CA LEU A 170 11.84 18.98 -7.00
C LEU A 170 13.33 19.32 -6.80
N PRO A 171 13.81 19.43 -5.54
CA PRO A 171 15.25 19.45 -5.25
C PRO A 171 15.97 18.22 -5.82
N GLU A 172 17.25 18.36 -6.17
CA GLU A 172 18.04 17.32 -6.84
C GLU A 172 18.05 15.97 -6.11
N ILE A 173 18.13 16.01 -4.76
CA ILE A 173 18.04 14.80 -3.93
C ILE A 173 16.68 14.10 -4.04
N SER A 174 15.59 14.87 -4.19
CA SER A 174 14.24 14.36 -4.38
C SER A 174 14.04 13.80 -5.78
N LYS A 175 14.67 14.38 -6.81
CA LYS A 175 14.73 13.80 -8.17
C LYS A 175 15.44 12.44 -8.15
N LYS A 176 16.66 12.36 -7.59
CA LYS A 176 17.38 11.08 -7.45
C LYS A 176 16.57 10.04 -6.66
N THR A 177 15.79 10.46 -5.67
CA THR A 177 14.87 9.56 -4.95
C THR A 177 13.73 9.05 -5.84
N TYR A 178 13.13 9.92 -6.65
CA TYR A 178 12.12 9.55 -7.65
C TYR A 178 12.67 8.55 -8.68
N ASP A 179 13.84 8.83 -9.25
CA ASP A 179 14.46 7.99 -10.28
C ASP A 179 14.71 6.57 -9.76
N LEU A 180 15.28 6.45 -8.55
CA LEU A 180 15.50 5.16 -7.88
C LEU A 180 14.19 4.43 -7.53
N VAL A 181 13.10 5.14 -7.21
CA VAL A 181 11.79 4.49 -7.03
C VAL A 181 11.28 3.95 -8.36
N MET A 182 11.40 4.70 -9.46
CA MET A 182 10.95 4.24 -10.78
C MET A 182 11.75 3.03 -11.26
N GLU A 183 13.08 3.05 -11.12
CA GLU A 183 13.95 1.91 -11.41
C GLU A 183 13.54 0.66 -10.62
N LYS A 184 13.34 0.78 -9.31
CA LYS A 184 12.94 -0.33 -8.43
C LYS A 184 11.50 -0.81 -8.63
N MET A 185 10.60 0.05 -9.09
CA MET A 185 9.22 -0.32 -9.45
C MET A 185 9.16 -1.05 -10.80
N GLU A 186 9.97 -0.66 -11.78
CA GLU A 186 10.06 -1.35 -13.06
C GLU A 186 10.82 -2.68 -12.93
N ALA A 187 11.88 -2.74 -12.12
CA ALA A 187 12.53 -4.01 -11.76
C ALA A 187 11.56 -5.00 -11.11
N TRP A 188 10.60 -4.52 -10.29
CA TRP A 188 9.52 -5.35 -9.75
C TRP A 188 8.44 -5.74 -10.79
N ARG A 189 8.31 -5.02 -11.91
CA ARG A 189 7.48 -5.47 -13.04
C ARG A 189 8.10 -6.71 -13.72
N GLU A 190 9.41 -6.86 -13.67
CA GLU A 190 10.17 -7.95 -14.28
C GLU A 190 10.43 -9.15 -13.34
N GLU A 191 9.94 -9.11 -12.09
CA GLU A 191 10.01 -10.20 -11.07
C GLU A 191 9.03 -11.37 -11.30
#